data_AF-A0AAW6YPH7-F1
#
_entry.id   AF-A0AAW6YPH7-F1
#
_cell.length_a   1.000
_cell.length_b   1.000
_cell.length_c   1.000
_cell.angle_alpha   90.00
_cell.angle_beta   90.00
_cell.angle_gamma   90.00
#
_symmetry.space_group_name_H-M   'P 1'
#
loop_
_entity.id
_entity.type
_entity.pdbx_description
1 polymer ?
#
loop_
_entity_poly.entity_id
_entity_poly.type
_entity_poly.pdbx_seq_one_letter_code
_entity_poly.pdbx_strand_id
1 'polypeptide(L)' 'TEVTSDCRYVEDNYATKEDAKRAMDVYCHRLAKYIGAYTALMDGRLDAVVFTGGIGENAAMVRELSLGKLGVLGFEV' A
#
# COMPACT_ATOMS: atom_id res chain seq x y z
N THR A 1 6.51 -10.60 9.06
CA THR A 1 7.08 -10.08 10.33
C THR A 1 7.99 -11.08 11.03
N GLU A 2 8.27 -12.27 10.46
CA GLU A 2 8.83 -13.44 11.19
C GLU A 2 7.91 -13.98 12.31
N VAL A 3 6.77 -13.31 12.55
CA VAL A 3 5.72 -13.71 13.51
C VAL A 3 4.54 -14.36 12.80
N THR A 4 4.03 -13.74 11.73
CA THR A 4 2.87 -14.24 10.98
C THR A 4 2.87 -13.72 9.54
N SER A 5 2.12 -14.42 8.68
CA SER A 5 1.78 -14.00 7.32
C SER A 5 0.47 -13.21 7.23
N ASP A 6 -0.31 -13.12 8.31
CA ASP A 6 -1.61 -12.44 8.32
C ASP A 6 -1.43 -10.90 8.28
N CYS A 7 -2.04 -10.25 7.30
CA CYS A 7 -1.98 -8.79 7.15
C CYS A 7 -2.73 -8.05 8.26
N ARG A 8 -3.78 -8.66 8.82
CA ARG A 8 -4.58 -8.04 9.90
C ARG A 8 -3.72 -7.79 11.14
N TYR A 9 -2.85 -8.75 11.48
CA TYR A 9 -1.88 -8.58 12.56
C TYR A 9 -0.98 -7.36 12.34
N VAL A 10 -0.50 -7.18 11.11
CA VAL A 10 0.40 -6.09 10.78
C VAL A 10 -0.33 -4.74 10.86
N GLU A 11 -1.59 -4.69 10.41
CA GLU A 11 -2.44 -3.50 10.49
C GLU A 11 -2.70 -3.11 11.95
N ASP A 12 -3.19 -4.05 12.78
CA ASP A 12 -3.53 -3.79 14.19
C ASP A 12 -2.32 -3.36 15.04
N ASN A 13 -1.11 -3.79 14.67
CA ASN A 13 0.11 -3.55 15.45
C ASN A 13 1.04 -2.50 14.82
N TYR A 14 0.63 -1.85 13.73
CA TYR A 14 1.48 -0.92 12.97
C TYR A 14 2.08 0.21 13.83
N ALA A 15 1.27 0.77 14.74
CA ALA A 15 1.68 1.89 15.58
C ALA A 15 2.45 1.46 16.85
N THR A 16 2.39 0.18 17.23
CA THR A 16 2.84 -0.29 18.54
C THR A 16 4.03 -1.23 18.48
N LYS A 17 4.25 -1.92 17.35
CA LYS A 17 5.36 -2.87 17.20
C LYS A 17 6.23 -2.56 16.00
N GLU A 18 7.55 -2.55 16.21
CA GLU A 18 8.53 -2.22 15.16
C GLU A 18 8.55 -3.22 14.02
N ASP A 19 8.33 -4.51 14.29
CA ASP A 19 8.27 -5.56 13.26
C ASP A 19 7.04 -5.43 12.36
N ALA A 20 5.88 -5.12 12.94
CA ALA A 20 4.67 -4.80 12.20
C ALA A 20 4.83 -3.53 11.37
N LYS A 21 5.38 -2.45 11.98
CA LYS A 21 5.66 -1.20 11.28
C LYS A 21 6.55 -1.42 10.05
N ARG A 22 7.69 -2.07 10.25
CA ARG A 22 8.63 -2.39 9.16
C ARG A 22 8.00 -3.25 8.08
N ALA A 23 7.22 -4.26 8.45
CA ALA A 23 6.54 -5.11 7.46
C ALA A 23 5.53 -4.32 6.61
N MET A 24 4.72 -3.46 7.24
CA MET A 24 3.76 -2.61 6.55
C MET A 24 4.45 -1.59 5.65
N ASP A 25 5.51 -0.93 6.15
CA ASP A 25 6.22 0.11 5.41
C ASP A 25 6.87 -0.47 4.15
N VAL A 26 7.50 -1.64 4.24
CA VAL A 26 8.06 -2.36 3.08
C VAL A 26 6.96 -2.79 2.10
N TYR A 27 5.84 -3.30 2.62
CA TYR A 27 4.70 -3.71 1.80
C TYR A 27 4.13 -2.52 1.00
N CYS A 28 3.79 -1.43 1.67
CA CYS A 28 3.23 -0.22 1.05
C CYS A 28 4.23 0.47 0.13
N HIS A 29 5.53 0.46 0.47
CA HIS A 29 6.57 0.97 -0.43
C HIS A 29 6.63 0.16 -1.73
N ARG A 30 6.59 -1.17 -1.66
CA ARG A 30 6.60 -2.02 -2.85
C ARG A 30 5.34 -1.83 -3.68
N LEU A 31 4.17 -1.74 -3.05
CA LEU A 31 2.91 -1.50 -3.74
C LEU A 31 2.89 -0.15 -4.46
N ALA A 32 3.30 0.93 -3.79
CA ALA A 32 3.41 2.25 -4.39
C ALA A 32 4.36 2.26 -5.60
N LYS A 33 5.52 1.58 -5.48
CA LYS A 33 6.45 1.42 -6.61
C LYS A 33 5.82 0.72 -7.81
N TYR A 34 5.01 -0.32 -7.61
CA TYR A 34 4.34 -1.00 -8.71
C TYR A 34 3.31 -0.12 -9.40
N ILE A 35 2.46 0.58 -8.63
CA ILE A 35 1.49 1.53 -9.19
C ILE A 35 2.22 2.61 -10.00
N GLY A 36 3.27 3.20 -9.43
CA GLY A 36 4.11 4.18 -10.11
C GLY A 36 4.74 3.64 -11.39
N ALA A 37 5.29 2.42 -11.36
CA ALA A 37 5.92 1.80 -12.54
C ALA A 37 4.93 1.60 -13.69
N TYR A 38 3.68 1.25 -13.40
CA TYR A 38 2.68 1.05 -14.46
C TYR A 38 2.23 2.33 -15.14
N THR A 39 2.51 3.51 -14.59
CA THR A 39 2.27 4.78 -15.33
C THR A 39 3.03 4.85 -16.65
N ALA A 40 4.18 4.18 -16.75
CA ALA A 40 4.95 4.09 -18.00
C ALA A 40 4.20 3.37 -19.12
N LEU A 41 3.14 2.61 -18.80
CA LEU A 41 2.32 1.87 -19.77
C LEU A 41 1.01 2.59 -20.15
N MET A 42 0.69 3.73 -19.52
CA MET A 42 -0.63 4.36 -19.61
C MET A 42 -0.76 5.40 -20.74
N ASP A 43 0.26 5.55 -21.58
CA ASP A 43 0.29 6.48 -22.74
C ASP A 43 -0.26 7.89 -22.41
N GLY A 44 0.16 8.44 -21.27
CA GLY A 44 -0.17 9.80 -20.84
C GLY A 44 -1.43 9.98 -20.00
N ARG A 45 -2.26 8.94 -19.79
CA ARG A 45 -3.49 9.07 -18.96
C ARG A 45 -3.73 7.87 -18.04
N LEU A 46 -3.75 8.12 -16.73
CA LEU A 46 -4.20 7.20 -15.70
C LEU A 46 -5.52 7.69 -15.12
N ASP A 47 -6.61 6.97 -15.36
CA ASP A 47 -7.95 7.39 -14.90
C ASP A 47 -8.19 7.08 -13.41
N ALA A 48 -7.77 5.90 -12.97
CA ALA A 48 -7.98 5.44 -11.61
C ALA A 48 -7.01 4.31 -11.24
N VAL A 49 -6.86 4.12 -9.92
CA VAL A 49 -6.25 2.92 -9.32
C VAL A 49 -7.34 2.17 -8.56
N VAL A 50 -7.39 0.84 -8.72
CA VAL A 50 -8.42 0.00 -8.10
C VAL A 50 -7.76 -0.98 -7.14
N PHE A 51 -8.30 -1.05 -5.92
CA PHE A 51 -7.91 -2.05 -4.91
C PHE A 51 -8.96 -3.15 -4.84
N THR A 52 -8.50 -4.40 -4.74
CA THR A 52 -9.35 -5.59 -4.64
C THR A 52 -8.62 -6.72 -3.89
N GLY A 53 -9.31 -7.82 -3.63
CA GLY A 53 -8.83 -8.96 -2.86
C GLY A 53 -8.93 -8.70 -1.36
N GLY A 54 -8.73 -9.75 -0.56
CA GLY A 54 -8.96 -9.67 0.90
C GLY A 54 -8.25 -8.51 1.58
N ILE A 55 -6.99 -8.23 1.25
CA ILE A 55 -6.25 -7.08 1.80
C ILE A 55 -6.73 -5.76 1.18
N GLY A 56 -6.86 -5.68 -0.14
CA GLY A 56 -7.24 -4.44 -0.82
C GLY A 56 -8.64 -3.95 -0.45
N GLU A 57 -9.55 -4.87 -0.14
CA GLU A 57 -10.93 -4.58 0.27
C GLU A 57 -11.00 -4.18 1.74
N ASN A 58 -10.27 -4.85 2.64
CA ASN A 58 -10.45 -4.67 4.09
C ASN A 58 -9.40 -3.76 4.75
N ALA A 59 -8.17 -3.67 4.23
CA ALA A 59 -7.09 -2.95 4.89
C ALA A 59 -7.04 -1.47 4.46
N ALA A 60 -7.67 -0.60 5.23
CA ALA A 60 -7.74 0.84 4.94
C ALA A 60 -6.35 1.49 5.00
N MET A 61 -5.55 1.16 6.02
CA MET A 61 -4.21 1.75 6.18
C MET A 61 -3.28 1.37 5.03
N VAL A 62 -3.43 0.18 4.45
CA VAL A 62 -2.64 -0.23 3.28
C VAL A 62 -2.91 0.71 2.10
N ARG A 63 -4.17 1.05 1.84
CA ARG A 63 -4.53 1.95 0.73
C ARG A 63 -3.97 3.35 0.97
N GLU A 64 -4.18 3.89 2.17
CA GLU A 64 -3.75 5.23 2.57
C GLU A 64 -2.22 5.38 2.54
N LEU A 65 -1.48 4.47 3.21
CA LEU A 65 -0.02 4.51 3.26
C LEU A 65 0.64 4.30 1.90
N SER A 66 -0.01 3.55 1.00
CA SER A 66 0.52 3.31 -0.35
C SER A 66 0.27 4.51 -1.26
N LEU A 67 -0.96 5.02 -1.31
CA LEU A 67 -1.32 6.15 -2.16
C LEU A 67 -0.72 7.47 -1.68
N GLY A 68 -0.54 7.66 -0.37
CA GLY A 68 0.15 8.83 0.18
C GLY A 68 1.63 8.95 -0.27
N LYS A 69 2.24 7.88 -0.78
CA LYS A 69 3.59 7.93 -1.39
C LYS A 69 3.57 8.40 -2.85
N LEU A 70 2.40 8.49 -3.47
CA LEU A 70 2.21 8.78 -4.89
C LEU A 70 1.59 10.16 -5.13
N GLY A 71 1.82 11.12 -4.23
CA GLY A 71 1.36 12.50 -4.41
C GLY A 71 1.83 13.15 -5.71
N VAL A 72 2.98 12.73 -6.27
CA VAL A 72 3.45 13.17 -7.61
C VAL A 72 2.49 12.75 -8.73
N LEU A 73 1.76 11.64 -8.58
CA LEU A 73 0.73 11.18 -9.51
C LEU A 73 -0.64 11.80 -9.22
N GLY A 74 -0.75 12.65 -8.18
CA GLY A 74 -2.02 13.28 -7.77
C GLY A 74 -2.91 12.41 -6.89
N PHE A 75 -2.38 11.35 -6.26
CA PHE A 75 -3.14 10.54 -5.31
C PHE A 75 -3.09 11.10 -3.88
N GLU A 76 -4.26 11.14 -3.24
CA GLU A 76 -4.49 11.45 -1.82
C GLU A 76 -5.73 10.65 -1.38
N VAL A 77 -5.72 10.11 -0.16
CA VAL A 77 -6.80 9.25 0.40
C VAL A 77 -7.39 9.93 1.62
#